data_AF-A0A4S0N8P2-F1
#
_entry.id   AF-A0A4S0N8P2-F1
#
_cell.length_a   1.000
_cell.length_b   1.000
_cell.length_c   1.000
_cell.angle_alpha   90.00
_cell.angle_beta   90.00
_cell.angle_gamma   90.00
#
_symmetry.space_group_name_H-M   'P 1'
#
loop_
_entity.id
_entity.type
_entity.pdbx_description
1 polymer ?
#
loop_
_entity_poly.entity_id
_entity_poly.type
_entity_poly.pdbx_seq_one_letter_code
_entity_poly.pdbx_strand_id
1 'polypeptide(L)'
;MSAAELKNVTPNQASGASDMAHIVLTFDNNRLASALYGQFDENLARIEQKLGVDIRSRGNQLNIKGTASAAEQARRTLDTLYGILQKGVDIGQSDVDGAVRMAIAADDQLTLPTMERKGKVSAAQIATRKKTIYARSLNQDAYMRALERSEMVFGIGPAGTGKTYLAVAHAAMLLERGMVERIVLSRPAVEAGERLGFLPGDMKEKVDPYLRPLYDALYDMMPADKVERAIAAEVIEIAPLAFMRGRTLAHAAVILDEAQNTTPMQMKMFLTRLGENSRMIVTGDPTQIDLPPNTKSGLVEALRILDGVPGIVTVRFSEGDVVRHPLVAEIVKAYDRDGKLARGLGAES
;
A
#
# COMPACT_ATOMS: atom_id res chain seq x y z
N MET A 1 -22.42 -19.23 64.89
CA MET A 1 -23.80 -19.52 64.41
C MET A 1 -24.46 -18.17 64.17
N SER A 2 -25.05 -17.78 63.05
CA SER A 2 -25.00 -18.17 61.64
C SER A 2 -25.62 -16.95 60.94
N ALA A 3 -24.86 -16.29 60.07
CA ALA A 3 -25.38 -15.24 59.19
C ALA A 3 -25.72 -15.92 57.85
N ALA A 4 -26.91 -16.51 57.75
CA ALA A 4 -27.41 -17.07 56.51
C ALA A 4 -28.93 -17.06 56.56
N GLU A 5 -29.54 -16.04 55.94
CA GLU A 5 -30.85 -16.11 55.28
C GLU A 5 -31.28 -14.70 54.87
N LEU A 6 -30.75 -14.22 53.74
CA LEU A 6 -31.33 -13.09 53.01
C LEU A 6 -31.12 -13.29 51.51
N LYS A 7 -32.24 -13.64 50.86
CA LYS A 7 -32.60 -13.36 49.46
C LYS A 7 -31.85 -14.11 48.36
N ASN A 8 -32.52 -15.16 47.87
CA ASN A 8 -32.49 -15.59 46.48
C ASN A 8 -32.66 -14.38 45.54
N VAL A 9 -31.57 -13.96 44.91
CA VAL A 9 -31.58 -13.24 43.64
C VAL A 9 -30.76 -14.10 42.69
N THR A 10 -31.46 -14.91 41.91
CA THR A 10 -30.89 -15.56 40.74
C THR A 10 -30.30 -14.50 39.83
N PRO A 11 -29.02 -14.60 39.42
CA PRO A 11 -28.49 -13.70 38.40
C PRO A 11 -29.25 -13.98 37.10
N ASN A 12 -29.92 -12.94 36.63
CA ASN A 12 -30.57 -12.85 35.34
C ASN A 12 -29.61 -13.39 34.27
N GLN A 13 -29.89 -14.57 33.74
CA GLN A 13 -29.27 -15.07 32.53
C GLN A 13 -29.68 -14.14 31.40
N ALA A 14 -28.85 -13.12 31.16
CA ALA A 14 -28.94 -12.31 29.96
C ALA A 14 -28.67 -13.26 28.77
N SER A 15 -29.74 -13.52 28.04
CA SER A 15 -29.81 -14.34 26.84
C SER A 15 -28.84 -13.84 25.77
N GLY A 16 -27.75 -14.58 25.54
CA GLY A 16 -26.89 -14.46 24.37
C GLY A 16 -27.58 -15.02 23.12
N ALA A 17 -28.64 -14.36 22.65
CA ALA A 17 -29.08 -14.50 21.28
C ALA A 17 -28.20 -13.58 20.43
N SER A 18 -27.35 -14.17 19.60
CA SER A 18 -26.50 -13.44 18.66
C SER A 18 -27.35 -12.56 17.74
N ASP A 19 -27.02 -11.27 17.66
CA ASP A 19 -27.56 -10.34 16.65
C ASP A 19 -27.07 -10.78 15.26
N MET A 20 -27.67 -11.84 14.74
CA MET A 20 -27.45 -12.35 13.39
C MET A 20 -28.23 -11.49 12.42
N ALA A 21 -27.52 -10.68 11.63
CA ALA A 21 -28.09 -9.89 10.55
C ALA A 21 -28.22 -10.73 9.28
N HIS A 22 -29.27 -10.44 8.52
CA HIS A 22 -29.51 -11.00 7.20
C HIS A 22 -29.58 -9.85 6.18
N ILE A 23 -28.65 -9.83 5.23
CA ILE A 23 -28.59 -8.79 4.20
C ILE A 23 -28.79 -9.45 2.84
N VAL A 24 -29.67 -8.87 2.02
CA VAL A 24 -29.88 -9.29 0.63
C VAL A 24 -29.30 -8.21 -0.29
N LEU A 25 -28.32 -8.59 -1.11
CA LEU A 25 -27.77 -7.76 -2.17
C LEU A 25 -28.28 -8.24 -3.52
N THR A 26 -28.61 -7.30 -4.40
CA THR A 26 -28.98 -7.60 -5.80
C THR A 26 -28.07 -6.79 -6.71
N PHE A 27 -27.48 -7.45 -7.70
CA PHE A 27 -26.64 -6.81 -8.71
C PHE A 27 -27.39 -6.68 -10.04
N ASP A 28 -27.29 -5.51 -10.67
CA ASP A 28 -28.04 -5.24 -11.91
C ASP A 28 -27.50 -6.02 -13.13
N ASN A 29 -26.22 -6.41 -13.11
CA ASN A 29 -25.56 -7.05 -14.24
C ASN A 29 -25.06 -8.45 -13.87
N ASN A 30 -25.70 -9.49 -14.41
CA ASN A 30 -25.37 -10.89 -14.16
C ASN A 30 -23.93 -11.26 -14.54
N ARG A 31 -23.36 -10.65 -15.59
CA ARG A 31 -21.99 -10.92 -16.01
C ARG A 31 -20.99 -10.38 -14.99
N LEU A 32 -21.22 -9.16 -14.50
CA LEU A 32 -20.37 -8.57 -13.46
C LEU A 32 -20.57 -9.27 -12.12
N ALA A 33 -21.79 -9.71 -11.80
CA ALA A 33 -22.05 -10.54 -10.62
C ALA A 33 -21.28 -11.86 -10.67
N SER A 34 -21.28 -12.55 -11.82
CA SER A 34 -20.48 -13.77 -11.99
C SER A 34 -18.98 -13.52 -11.86
N ALA A 35 -18.47 -12.41 -12.41
CA ALA A 35 -17.08 -12.02 -12.24
C ALA A 35 -16.74 -11.67 -10.78
N LEU A 36 -17.67 -11.04 -10.07
CA LEU A 36 -17.55 -10.73 -8.64
C LEU A 36 -17.42 -12.00 -7.81
N TYR A 37 -18.24 -13.01 -8.09
CA TYR A 37 -18.25 -14.27 -7.33
C TYR A 37 -16.94 -15.05 -7.54
N GLY A 38 -16.32 -14.91 -8.72
CA GLY A 38 -15.09 -15.59 -9.08
C GLY A 38 -15.34 -17.01 -9.61
N GLN A 39 -14.28 -17.70 -10.00
CA GLN A 39 -14.42 -19.07 -10.50
C GLN A 39 -14.82 -19.99 -9.35
N PHE A 40 -15.91 -20.75 -9.51
CA PHE A 40 -16.47 -21.62 -8.45
C PHE A 40 -16.74 -20.89 -7.13
N ASP A 41 -17.18 -19.63 -7.19
CA ASP A 41 -17.46 -18.78 -6.02
C ASP A 41 -16.23 -18.54 -5.11
N GLU A 42 -15.00 -18.66 -5.64
CA GLU A 42 -13.75 -18.51 -4.86
C GLU A 42 -13.65 -17.16 -4.12
N ASN A 43 -14.16 -16.07 -4.69
CA ASN A 43 -14.10 -14.76 -4.07
C ASN A 43 -15.10 -14.67 -2.91
N LEU A 44 -16.28 -15.28 -3.05
CA LEU A 44 -17.28 -15.34 -1.98
C LEU A 44 -16.77 -16.18 -0.81
N ALA A 45 -16.27 -17.38 -1.09
CA ALA A 45 -15.70 -18.28 -0.08
C ALA A 45 -14.59 -17.61 0.73
N ARG A 46 -13.81 -16.75 0.07
CA ARG A 46 -12.74 -16.00 0.74
C ARG A 46 -13.25 -14.87 1.62
N ILE A 47 -14.30 -14.15 1.18
CA ILE A 47 -14.97 -13.13 2.01
C ILE A 47 -15.62 -13.80 3.23
N GLU A 48 -16.28 -14.95 3.04
CA GLU A 48 -16.86 -15.77 4.11
C GLU A 48 -15.80 -16.15 5.15
N GLN A 49 -14.68 -16.72 4.71
CA GLN A 49 -13.60 -17.15 5.60
C GLN A 49 -13.00 -15.98 6.41
N LYS A 50 -12.84 -14.80 5.79
CA LYS A 50 -12.20 -13.65 6.45
C LYS A 50 -13.11 -12.90 7.41
N LEU A 51 -14.41 -12.85 7.12
CA LEU A 51 -15.39 -12.09 7.92
C LEU A 51 -16.23 -12.97 8.84
N GLY A 52 -16.18 -14.30 8.67
CA GLY A 52 -17.01 -15.23 9.45
C GLY A 52 -18.50 -15.12 9.11
N VAL A 53 -18.82 -14.94 7.83
CA VAL A 53 -20.20 -14.84 7.30
C VAL A 53 -20.54 -16.04 6.40
N ASP A 54 -21.83 -16.34 6.23
CA ASP A 54 -22.37 -17.30 5.25
C ASP A 54 -23.02 -16.50 4.11
N ILE A 55 -22.50 -16.64 2.89
CA ILE A 55 -22.90 -15.95 1.68
C ILE A 55 -23.46 -17.00 0.70
N ARG A 56 -24.74 -16.88 0.38
CA ARG A 56 -25.42 -17.75 -0.59
C ARG A 56 -25.74 -16.98 -1.86
N SER A 57 -25.20 -17.44 -2.98
CA SER A 57 -25.49 -16.90 -4.30
C SER A 57 -26.73 -17.57 -4.91
N ARG A 58 -27.62 -16.75 -5.50
CA ARG A 58 -28.76 -17.21 -6.31
C ARG A 58 -28.94 -16.26 -7.48
N GLY A 59 -28.36 -16.61 -8.62
CA GLY A 59 -28.34 -15.73 -9.80
C GLY A 59 -27.58 -14.43 -9.49
N ASN A 60 -28.26 -13.30 -9.62
CA ASN A 60 -27.70 -11.97 -9.32
C ASN A 60 -28.00 -11.48 -7.89
N GLN A 61 -28.56 -12.34 -7.04
CA GLN A 61 -28.80 -12.04 -5.65
C GLN A 61 -27.81 -12.79 -4.75
N LEU A 62 -27.30 -12.09 -3.73
CA LEU A 62 -26.52 -12.65 -2.64
C LEU A 62 -27.28 -12.49 -1.32
N ASN A 63 -27.39 -13.57 -0.57
CA ASN A 63 -27.87 -13.54 0.82
C ASN A 63 -26.66 -13.68 1.75
N ILE A 64 -26.45 -12.69 2.61
CA ILE A 64 -25.35 -12.64 3.57
C ILE A 64 -25.92 -12.82 4.97
N LYS A 65 -25.39 -13.77 5.72
CA LYS A 65 -25.76 -14.07 7.11
C LYS A 65 -24.52 -14.00 8.00
N GLY A 66 -24.62 -13.33 9.13
CA GLY A 66 -23.54 -13.22 10.09
C GLY A 66 -23.88 -12.21 11.18
N THR A 67 -22.91 -11.80 11.99
CA THR A 67 -23.13 -10.69 12.94
C THR A 67 -23.44 -9.40 12.18
N ALA A 68 -24.15 -8.46 12.81
CA ALA A 68 -24.52 -7.19 12.19
C ALA A 68 -23.32 -6.44 11.56
N SER A 69 -22.19 -6.37 12.26
CA SER A 69 -20.97 -5.73 11.73
C SER A 69 -20.35 -6.56 10.59
N ALA A 70 -20.19 -7.87 10.75
CA ALA A 70 -19.58 -8.71 9.72
C ALA A 70 -20.40 -8.76 8.42
N ALA A 71 -21.73 -8.82 8.54
CA ALA A 71 -22.64 -8.79 7.38
C ALA A 71 -22.55 -7.44 6.64
N GLU A 72 -22.49 -6.32 7.36
CA GLU A 72 -22.33 -4.99 6.76
C GLU A 72 -20.93 -4.80 6.13
N GLN A 73 -19.88 -5.33 6.75
CA GLN A 73 -18.53 -5.36 6.17
C GLN A 73 -18.49 -6.17 4.87
N ALA A 74 -19.15 -7.33 4.83
CA ALA A 74 -19.28 -8.15 3.63
C ALA A 74 -20.06 -7.39 2.54
N ARG A 75 -21.16 -6.71 2.92
CA ARG A 75 -21.95 -5.88 2.01
C ARG A 75 -21.10 -4.78 1.36
N ARG A 76 -20.37 -4.00 2.16
CA ARG A 76 -19.49 -2.93 1.68
C ARG A 76 -18.36 -3.44 0.79
N THR A 77 -17.78 -4.59 1.14
CA THR A 77 -16.75 -5.26 0.33
C THR A 77 -17.29 -5.58 -1.06
N LEU A 78 -18.46 -6.23 -1.12
CA LEU A 78 -19.10 -6.63 -2.37
C LEU A 78 -19.53 -5.42 -3.21
N ASP A 79 -20.13 -4.39 -2.61
CA ASP A 79 -20.47 -3.14 -3.29
C ASP A 79 -19.23 -2.45 -3.90
N THR A 80 -18.11 -2.45 -3.16
CA THR A 80 -16.86 -1.84 -3.62
C THR A 80 -16.28 -2.59 -4.81
N LEU A 81 -16.18 -3.92 -4.72
CA LEU A 81 -15.67 -4.77 -5.80
C LEU A 81 -16.57 -4.71 -7.03
N TYR A 82 -17.89 -4.71 -6.85
CA TYR A 82 -18.85 -4.52 -7.94
C TYR A 82 -18.67 -3.17 -8.63
N GLY A 83 -18.45 -2.09 -7.86
CA GLY A 83 -18.16 -0.77 -8.40
C GLY A 83 -16.85 -0.70 -9.20
N ILE A 84 -15.83 -1.50 -8.85
CA ILE A 84 -14.59 -1.65 -9.63
C ILE A 84 -14.89 -2.37 -10.96
N LEU A 85 -15.63 -3.46 -10.92
CA LEU A 85 -16.05 -4.22 -12.09
C LEU A 85 -16.92 -3.40 -13.05
N GLN A 86 -17.82 -2.55 -12.53
CA GLN A 86 -18.63 -1.63 -13.34
C GLN A 86 -17.78 -0.61 -14.13
N LYS A 87 -16.57 -0.30 -13.66
CA LYS A 87 -15.61 0.56 -14.37
C LYS A 87 -14.78 -0.22 -15.42
N GLY A 88 -15.04 -1.51 -15.60
CA GLY A 88 -14.33 -2.36 -16.57
C GLY A 88 -12.95 -2.82 -16.10
N VAL A 89 -12.67 -2.78 -14.79
CA VAL A 89 -11.42 -3.28 -14.21
C VAL A 89 -11.65 -4.68 -13.66
N ASP A 90 -10.83 -5.63 -14.09
CA ASP A 90 -10.86 -6.99 -13.56
C ASP A 90 -10.38 -7.02 -12.10
N ILE A 91 -11.01 -7.86 -11.29
CA ILE A 91 -10.65 -8.03 -9.88
C ILE A 91 -9.83 -9.31 -9.70
N GLY A 92 -8.72 -9.19 -8.96
CA GLY A 92 -7.92 -10.33 -8.54
C GLY A 92 -8.12 -10.65 -7.06
N GLN A 93 -7.56 -11.78 -6.66
CA GLN A 93 -7.51 -12.20 -5.26
C GLN A 93 -6.97 -11.12 -4.31
N SER A 94 -5.91 -10.40 -4.69
CA SER A 94 -5.36 -9.33 -3.85
C SER A 94 -6.31 -8.13 -3.68
N ASP A 95 -7.21 -7.90 -4.62
CA ASP A 95 -8.19 -6.80 -4.56
C ASP A 95 -9.34 -7.15 -3.62
N VAL A 96 -9.80 -8.41 -3.63
CA VAL A 96 -10.77 -8.92 -2.64
C VAL A 96 -10.22 -8.74 -1.22
N ASP A 97 -8.98 -9.14 -1.00
CA ASP A 97 -8.31 -8.99 0.30
C ASP A 97 -8.12 -7.53 0.72
N GLY A 98 -7.86 -6.64 -0.24
CA GLY A 98 -7.81 -5.21 0.01
C GLY A 98 -9.17 -4.64 0.40
N ALA A 99 -10.22 -4.99 -0.35
CA ALA A 99 -11.59 -4.52 -0.11
C ALA A 99 -12.11 -4.97 1.26
N VAL A 100 -11.86 -6.22 1.66
CA VAL A 100 -12.22 -6.73 3.01
C VAL A 100 -11.51 -5.91 4.09
N ARG A 101 -10.19 -5.69 3.96
CA ARG A 101 -9.42 -4.89 4.94
C ARG A 101 -9.95 -3.46 5.06
N MET A 102 -10.28 -2.84 3.94
CA MET A 102 -10.86 -1.50 3.92
C MET A 102 -12.25 -1.46 4.58
N ALA A 103 -13.09 -2.48 4.35
CA ALA A 103 -14.42 -2.56 4.94
C ALA A 103 -14.37 -2.73 6.47
N ILE A 104 -13.45 -3.55 6.98
CA ILE A 104 -13.22 -3.73 8.43
C ILE A 104 -12.78 -2.40 9.06
N ALA A 105 -11.76 -1.76 8.47
CA ALA A 105 -11.18 -0.55 9.05
C ALA A 105 -12.14 0.66 9.01
N ALA A 106 -13.09 0.70 8.07
CA ALA A 106 -14.14 1.71 8.03
C ALA A 106 -15.14 1.58 9.19
N ASP A 107 -15.41 0.37 9.67
CA ASP A 107 -16.26 0.13 10.84
C ASP A 107 -15.57 0.50 12.15
N ASP A 108 -14.26 0.22 12.27
CA ASP A 108 -13.46 0.66 13.43
C ASP A 108 -13.52 2.19 13.59
N GLN A 109 -13.49 2.95 12.49
CA GLN A 109 -13.64 4.41 12.52
C GLN A 109 -15.05 4.88 12.92
N LEU A 110 -16.10 4.10 12.63
CA LEU A 110 -17.50 4.43 12.97
C LEU A 110 -17.83 4.17 14.45
N THR A 111 -17.00 3.44 15.19
CA THR A 111 -17.15 3.24 16.65
C THR A 111 -16.62 4.41 17.49
N LEU A 112 -15.94 5.38 16.89
CA LEU A 112 -15.55 6.64 17.53
C LEU A 112 -16.66 7.68 17.34
N PRO A 113 -17.08 8.40 18.39
CA PRO A 113 -18.14 9.39 18.30
C PRO A 113 -17.60 10.68 17.68
N THR A 114 -17.40 10.68 16.37
CA THR A 114 -17.25 11.92 15.60
C THR A 114 -18.23 11.92 14.45
N MET A 115 -19.28 12.71 14.64
CA MET A 115 -20.11 13.21 13.56
C MET A 115 -19.19 13.94 12.57
N GLU A 116 -18.99 13.39 11.38
CA GLU A 116 -19.06 14.15 10.13
C GLU A 116 -18.97 13.26 8.87
N ARG A 117 -20.07 13.32 8.10
CA ARG A 117 -20.21 13.09 6.65
C ARG A 117 -20.19 11.65 6.12
N LYS A 118 -21.42 11.17 5.93
CA LYS A 118 -21.85 10.28 4.83
C LYS A 118 -21.45 10.86 3.45
N GLY A 119 -20.20 10.71 3.07
CA GLY A 119 -19.80 10.61 1.67
C GLY A 119 -19.48 9.15 1.39
N LYS A 120 -19.86 8.60 0.25
CA LYS A 120 -19.27 7.33 -0.22
C LYS A 120 -17.77 7.59 -0.37
N VAL A 121 -16.97 7.30 0.65
CA VAL A 121 -15.51 7.42 0.58
C VAL A 121 -15.04 6.27 -0.29
N SER A 122 -15.06 6.46 -1.61
CA SER A 122 -14.43 5.53 -2.52
C SER A 122 -12.94 5.50 -2.20
N ALA A 123 -12.37 4.29 -2.14
CA ALA A 123 -10.94 4.10 -2.01
C ALA A 123 -10.20 4.91 -3.08
N ALA A 124 -9.08 5.53 -2.70
CA ALA A 124 -8.21 6.25 -3.61
C ALA A 124 -7.76 5.33 -4.76
N GLN A 125 -7.68 5.90 -5.96
CA GLN A 125 -7.29 5.18 -7.16
C GLN A 125 -6.27 6.00 -7.97
N ILE A 126 -5.29 5.32 -8.58
CA ILE A 126 -4.38 5.88 -9.57
C ILE A 126 -4.68 5.20 -10.89
N ALA A 127 -5.08 5.98 -11.90
CA ALA A 127 -5.36 5.47 -13.23
C ALA A 127 -4.21 5.82 -14.17
N THR A 128 -3.53 4.79 -14.68
CA THR A 128 -2.53 4.89 -15.74
C THR A 128 -3.12 4.30 -17.04
N ARG A 129 -2.43 4.48 -18.16
CA ARG A 129 -2.89 3.94 -19.45
C ARG A 129 -3.00 2.41 -19.47
N LYS A 130 -2.19 1.69 -18.69
CA LYS A 130 -2.26 0.22 -18.61
C LYS A 130 -3.30 -0.28 -17.61
N LYS A 131 -3.44 0.36 -16.45
CA LYS A 131 -4.30 -0.15 -15.37
C LYS A 131 -4.73 0.93 -14.39
N THR A 132 -5.80 0.62 -13.66
CA THR A 132 -6.21 1.41 -12.49
C THR A 132 -5.83 0.64 -11.23
N ILE A 133 -5.07 1.30 -10.35
CA ILE A 133 -4.62 0.75 -9.08
C ILE A 133 -5.50 1.33 -7.98
N TYR A 134 -6.08 0.46 -7.17
CA TYR A 134 -6.90 0.83 -6.01
C TYR A 134 -6.11 0.63 -4.72
N ALA A 135 -6.35 1.51 -3.74
CA ALA A 135 -5.81 1.33 -2.40
C ALA A 135 -6.34 0.02 -1.78
N ARG A 136 -5.42 -0.79 -1.23
CA ARG A 136 -5.72 -2.07 -0.58
C ARG A 136 -5.54 -2.03 0.95
N SER A 137 -5.20 -0.86 1.49
CA SER A 137 -5.14 -0.58 2.93
C SER A 137 -5.39 0.91 3.20
N LEU A 138 -5.72 1.26 4.45
CA LEU A 138 -5.92 2.65 4.84
C LEU A 138 -4.67 3.51 4.63
N ASN A 139 -3.48 2.98 4.93
CA ASN A 139 -2.24 3.73 4.71
C ASN A 139 -1.91 3.88 3.22
N GLN A 140 -2.30 2.92 2.36
CA GLN A 140 -2.23 3.13 0.91
C GLN A 140 -3.19 4.23 0.44
N ASP A 141 -4.43 4.26 0.95
CA ASP A 141 -5.40 5.31 0.63
C ASP A 141 -4.87 6.69 1.07
N ALA A 142 -4.39 6.79 2.30
CA ALA A 142 -3.77 8.01 2.83
C ALA A 142 -2.55 8.43 2.00
N TYR A 143 -1.69 7.49 1.61
CA TYR A 143 -0.53 7.76 0.77
C TYR A 143 -0.92 8.28 -0.61
N MET A 144 -1.87 7.63 -1.29
CA MET A 144 -2.34 8.06 -2.61
C MET A 144 -2.98 9.46 -2.57
N ARG A 145 -3.73 9.78 -1.51
CA ARG A 145 -4.26 11.14 -1.29
C ARG A 145 -3.16 12.16 -0.98
N ALA A 146 -2.14 11.77 -0.21
CA ALA A 146 -1.01 12.63 0.09
C ALA A 146 -0.22 12.98 -1.18
N LEU A 147 0.01 11.99 -2.06
CA LEU A 147 0.66 12.16 -3.36
C LEU A 147 -0.08 13.18 -4.25
N GLU A 148 -1.41 13.14 -4.27
CA GLU A 148 -2.23 14.06 -5.07
C GLU A 148 -2.16 15.51 -4.54
N ARG A 149 -2.09 15.69 -3.22
CA ARG A 149 -2.29 17.00 -2.58
C ARG A 149 -1.00 17.74 -2.24
N SER A 150 0.12 17.04 -2.06
CA SER A 150 1.33 17.61 -1.44
C SER A 150 2.49 17.65 -2.42
N GLU A 151 3.36 18.64 -2.30
CA GLU A 151 4.52 18.78 -3.18
C GLU A 151 5.61 17.77 -2.82
N MET A 152 5.76 17.47 -1.54
CA MET A 152 6.73 16.51 -1.04
C MET A 152 6.07 15.46 -0.14
N VAL A 153 6.30 14.18 -0.45
CA VAL A 153 5.72 13.07 0.30
C VAL A 153 6.77 12.04 0.68
N PHE A 154 6.83 11.70 1.96
CA PHE A 154 7.62 10.59 2.49
C PHE A 154 6.74 9.36 2.67
N GLY A 155 7.00 8.30 1.90
CA GLY A 155 6.37 6.99 2.07
C GLY A 155 7.30 6.05 2.82
N ILE A 156 7.02 5.78 4.10
CA ILE A 156 7.96 5.12 5.01
C ILE A 156 7.38 3.80 5.51
N GLY A 157 8.12 2.70 5.39
CA GLY A 157 7.74 1.44 6.03
C GLY A 157 8.18 0.19 5.29
N PRO A 158 7.68 -0.99 5.70
CA PRO A 158 8.21 -2.28 5.28
C PRO A 158 8.21 -2.52 3.77
N ALA A 159 9.07 -3.43 3.31
CA ALA A 159 9.05 -3.94 1.94
C ALA A 159 7.72 -4.66 1.63
N GLY A 160 7.18 -4.46 0.42
CA GLY A 160 5.92 -5.07 0.00
C GLY A 160 4.64 -4.33 0.43
N THR A 161 4.76 -3.14 1.03
CA THR A 161 3.62 -2.23 1.34
C THR A 161 3.15 -1.43 0.12
N GLY A 162 3.91 -1.47 -0.99
CA GLY A 162 3.58 -0.79 -2.24
C GLY A 162 4.04 0.67 -2.34
N LYS A 163 4.78 1.20 -1.35
CA LYS A 163 5.25 2.60 -1.31
C LYS A 163 5.89 3.09 -2.62
N THR A 164 6.93 2.40 -3.11
CA THR A 164 7.64 2.77 -4.34
C THR A 164 6.77 2.55 -5.58
N TYR A 165 6.01 1.45 -5.59
CA TYR A 165 5.14 1.10 -6.71
C TYR A 165 4.03 2.14 -6.94
N LEU A 166 3.36 2.58 -5.87
CA LEU A 166 2.33 3.62 -5.91
C LEU A 166 2.93 4.98 -6.27
N ALA A 167 4.16 5.28 -5.82
CA ALA A 167 4.88 6.49 -6.21
C ALA A 167 5.14 6.53 -7.72
N VAL A 168 5.67 5.44 -8.29
CA VAL A 168 5.93 5.31 -9.74
C VAL A 168 4.63 5.37 -10.53
N ALA A 169 3.56 4.71 -10.06
CA ALA A 169 2.24 4.81 -10.66
C ALA A 169 1.71 6.25 -10.71
N HIS A 170 1.87 6.98 -9.61
CA HIS A 170 1.46 8.38 -9.54
C HIS A 170 2.29 9.25 -10.50
N ALA A 171 3.62 9.08 -10.53
CA ALA A 171 4.49 9.81 -11.45
C ALA A 171 4.14 9.54 -12.93
N ALA A 172 3.90 8.28 -13.29
CA ALA A 172 3.45 7.90 -14.63
C ALA A 172 2.12 8.56 -14.99
N MET A 173 1.15 8.57 -14.06
CA MET A 173 -0.13 9.27 -14.24
C MET A 173 0.06 10.78 -14.47
N LEU A 174 0.93 11.44 -13.70
CA LEU A 174 1.21 12.87 -13.86
C LEU A 174 1.81 13.16 -15.25
N LEU A 175 2.76 12.35 -15.70
CA LEU A 175 3.38 12.48 -17.02
C LEU A 175 2.36 12.27 -18.14
N GLU A 176 1.56 11.21 -18.07
CA GLU A 176 0.55 10.89 -19.08
C GLU A 176 -0.55 11.95 -19.20
N ARG A 177 -0.85 12.66 -18.11
CA ARG A 177 -1.81 13.76 -18.07
C ARG A 177 -1.19 15.13 -18.40
N GLY A 178 0.12 15.18 -18.67
CA GLY A 178 0.83 16.43 -18.95
C GLY A 178 0.92 17.38 -17.75
N MET A 179 0.76 16.86 -16.52
CA MET A 179 0.94 17.65 -15.30
C MET A 179 2.42 17.86 -14.94
N VAL A 180 3.28 16.96 -15.42
CA VAL A 180 4.74 17.09 -15.38
C VAL A 180 5.28 16.74 -16.77
N GLU A 181 6.45 17.29 -17.08
CA GLU A 181 7.12 17.08 -18.37
C GLU A 181 8.09 15.91 -18.33
N ARG A 182 8.54 15.51 -17.13
CA ARG A 182 9.54 14.46 -16.94
C ARG A 182 9.36 13.68 -15.64
N ILE A 183 9.89 12.46 -15.62
CA ILE A 183 10.01 11.62 -14.43
C ILE A 183 11.49 11.40 -14.16
N VAL A 184 11.92 11.60 -12.91
CA VAL A 184 13.29 11.30 -12.47
C VAL A 184 13.22 10.30 -11.33
N LEU A 185 13.68 9.08 -11.58
CA LEU A 185 13.75 8.01 -10.59
C LEU A 185 15.20 7.84 -10.15
N SER A 186 15.43 7.87 -8.84
CA SER A 186 16.77 7.75 -8.29
C SER A 186 16.81 6.81 -7.11
N ARG A 187 17.95 6.13 -6.96
CA ARG A 187 18.26 5.22 -5.86
C ARG A 187 19.71 5.46 -5.42
N PRO A 188 20.04 5.48 -4.13
CA PRO A 188 21.43 5.52 -3.69
C PRO A 188 22.14 4.23 -4.11
N ALA A 189 23.39 4.35 -4.54
CA ALA A 189 24.24 3.20 -4.75
C ALA A 189 24.74 2.72 -3.38
N VAL A 190 24.42 1.49 -3.03
CA VAL A 190 24.80 0.88 -1.74
C VAL A 190 25.27 -0.52 -2.05
N GLU A 191 26.44 -0.88 -1.51
CA GLU A 191 27.02 -2.21 -1.70
C GLU A 191 26.30 -3.21 -0.79
N ALA A 192 25.10 -3.63 -1.19
CA ALA A 192 24.36 -4.68 -0.50
C ALA A 192 24.98 -6.05 -0.84
N GLY A 193 26.07 -6.40 -0.16
CA GLY A 193 26.67 -7.75 -0.17
C GLY A 193 27.70 -8.03 -1.27
N GLU A 194 27.67 -7.33 -2.40
CA GLU A 194 28.71 -7.40 -3.44
C GLU A 194 29.32 -6.01 -3.68
N ARG A 195 30.66 -5.89 -3.67
CA ARG A 195 31.28 -4.58 -3.96
C ARG A 195 30.99 -4.21 -5.41
N LEU A 196 30.48 -3.00 -5.64
CA LEU A 196 30.13 -2.49 -6.97
C LEU A 196 31.32 -2.56 -7.95
N GLY A 197 32.55 -2.59 -7.40
CA GLY A 197 33.81 -2.77 -8.14
C GLY A 197 34.01 -4.12 -8.82
N PHE A 198 33.25 -5.18 -8.51
CA PHE A 198 33.48 -6.54 -9.05
C PHE A 198 32.57 -6.95 -10.21
N LEU A 199 31.50 -6.21 -10.49
CA LEU A 199 30.66 -6.50 -11.66
C LEU A 199 31.46 -6.14 -12.95
N PRO A 200 31.54 -7.01 -13.97
CA PRO A 200 32.15 -6.64 -15.24
C PRO A 200 31.28 -5.59 -15.97
N GLY A 201 31.88 -4.70 -16.75
CA GLY A 201 31.15 -3.70 -17.54
C GLY A 201 31.42 -2.23 -17.17
N ASP A 202 30.78 -1.33 -17.91
CA ASP A 202 30.83 0.11 -17.65
C ASP A 202 30.07 0.49 -16.35
N MET A 203 30.23 1.72 -15.88
CA MET A 203 29.59 2.16 -14.62
C MET A 203 28.06 2.10 -14.67
N LYS A 204 27.46 2.16 -15.86
CA LYS A 204 26.01 2.08 -16.05
C LYS A 204 25.53 0.63 -15.94
N GLU A 205 26.20 -0.30 -16.60
CA GLU A 205 25.95 -1.75 -16.53
C GLU A 205 26.06 -2.29 -15.10
N LYS A 206 26.95 -1.71 -14.29
CA LYS A 206 27.13 -2.08 -12.87
C LYS A 206 25.98 -1.64 -11.97
N VAL A 207 25.30 -0.55 -12.29
CA VAL A 207 24.26 0.03 -11.43
C VAL A 207 22.85 -0.36 -11.88
N ASP A 208 22.70 -0.78 -13.15
CA ASP A 208 21.42 -1.17 -13.74
C ASP A 208 20.67 -2.27 -12.96
N PRO A 209 21.33 -3.31 -12.39
CA PRO A 209 20.63 -4.31 -11.57
C PRO A 209 19.89 -3.72 -10.35
N TYR A 210 20.45 -2.68 -9.72
CA TYR A 210 19.84 -2.01 -8.57
C TYR A 210 18.67 -1.11 -8.97
N LEU A 211 18.66 -0.65 -10.22
CA LEU A 211 17.59 0.19 -10.76
C LEU A 211 16.47 -0.64 -11.38
N ARG A 212 16.69 -1.94 -11.61
CA ARG A 212 15.72 -2.85 -12.26
C ARG A 212 14.30 -2.79 -11.69
N PRO A 213 14.06 -2.78 -10.36
CA PRO A 213 12.72 -2.68 -9.81
C PRO A 213 11.95 -1.43 -10.24
N LEU A 214 12.66 -0.32 -10.53
CA LEU A 214 12.07 0.93 -11.01
C LEU A 214 11.65 0.81 -12.48
N TYR A 215 12.45 0.13 -13.31
CA TYR A 215 12.06 -0.20 -14.68
C TYR A 215 10.82 -1.09 -14.71
N ASP A 216 10.82 -2.17 -13.92
CA ASP A 216 9.69 -3.11 -13.89
C ASP A 216 8.40 -2.40 -13.45
N ALA A 217 8.49 -1.52 -12.45
CA ALA A 217 7.36 -0.68 -12.04
C ALA A 217 6.86 0.24 -13.16
N LEU A 218 7.73 0.86 -13.95
CA LEU A 218 7.32 1.69 -15.10
C LEU A 218 6.64 0.87 -16.20
N TYR A 219 7.19 -0.28 -16.54
CA TYR A 219 6.60 -1.19 -17.54
C TYR A 219 5.23 -1.72 -17.10
N ASP A 220 4.97 -1.76 -15.80
CA ASP A 220 3.66 -2.08 -15.25
C ASP A 220 2.62 -0.97 -15.46
N MET A 221 3.06 0.29 -15.57
CA MET A 221 2.19 1.48 -15.69
C MET A 221 1.98 1.93 -17.13
N MET A 222 2.99 1.73 -17.98
CA MET A 222 3.04 2.28 -19.33
C MET A 222 3.33 1.17 -20.37
N PRO A 223 2.86 1.32 -21.62
CA PRO A 223 3.29 0.46 -22.73
C PRO A 223 4.81 0.48 -22.92
N ALA A 224 5.41 -0.69 -23.20
CA ALA A 224 6.86 -0.83 -23.23
C ALA A 224 7.54 0.08 -24.28
N ASP A 225 6.95 0.17 -25.47
CA ASP A 225 7.40 1.05 -26.56
C ASP A 225 7.42 2.53 -26.13
N LYS A 226 6.46 2.95 -25.29
CA LYS A 226 6.42 4.31 -24.74
C LYS A 226 7.50 4.54 -23.69
N VAL A 227 7.70 3.57 -22.79
CA VAL A 227 8.74 3.65 -21.76
C VAL A 227 10.11 3.78 -22.42
N GLU A 228 10.43 2.91 -23.38
CA GLU A 228 11.70 2.93 -24.10
C GLU A 228 11.93 4.24 -24.83
N ARG A 229 10.92 4.76 -25.55
CA ARG A 229 11.01 6.08 -26.22
C ARG A 229 11.19 7.22 -25.23
N ALA A 230 10.47 7.21 -24.11
CA ALA A 230 10.57 8.24 -23.10
C ALA A 230 11.93 8.23 -22.39
N ILE A 231 12.52 7.05 -22.18
CA ILE A 231 13.89 6.92 -21.67
C ILE A 231 14.91 7.42 -22.69
N ALA A 232 14.78 7.02 -23.96
CA ALA A 232 15.68 7.46 -25.03
C ALA A 232 15.63 8.99 -25.26
N ALA A 233 14.46 9.61 -25.02
CA ALA A 233 14.26 11.05 -25.10
C ALA A 233 14.57 11.81 -23.79
N GLU A 234 15.07 11.12 -22.75
CA GLU A 234 15.35 11.67 -21.41
C GLU A 234 14.13 12.30 -20.70
N VAL A 235 12.92 11.95 -21.16
CA VAL A 235 11.66 12.29 -20.49
C VAL A 235 11.49 11.47 -19.21
N ILE A 236 11.93 10.21 -19.23
CA ILE A 236 12.04 9.36 -18.05
C ILE A 236 13.52 9.08 -17.82
N GLU A 237 14.04 9.58 -16.71
CA GLU A 237 15.43 9.36 -16.30
C GLU A 237 15.46 8.41 -15.11
N ILE A 238 16.25 7.35 -15.20
CA ILE A 238 16.52 6.43 -14.09
C ILE A 238 18.02 6.47 -13.83
N ALA A 239 18.42 7.10 -12.72
CA ALA A 239 19.82 7.42 -12.48
C ALA A 239 20.22 7.30 -11.00
N PRO A 240 21.48 6.96 -10.71
CA PRO A 240 21.99 6.93 -9.33
C PRO A 240 21.92 8.30 -8.67
N LEU A 241 21.78 8.33 -7.35
CA LEU A 241 21.63 9.57 -6.58
C LEU A 241 22.74 10.61 -6.83
N ALA A 242 23.96 10.16 -7.14
CA ALA A 242 25.08 11.05 -7.44
C ALA A 242 24.83 12.01 -8.62
N PHE A 243 24.01 11.60 -9.59
CA PHE A 243 23.67 12.39 -10.79
C PHE A 243 22.72 13.54 -10.50
N MET A 244 22.14 13.60 -9.29
CA MET A 244 21.24 14.69 -8.90
C MET A 244 21.99 15.96 -8.49
N ARG A 245 23.31 15.88 -8.30
CA ARG A 245 24.13 17.00 -7.83
C ARG A 245 24.12 18.17 -8.82
N GLY A 246 23.89 19.38 -8.33
CA GLY A 246 23.94 20.60 -9.14
C GLY A 246 22.76 20.81 -10.08
N ARG A 247 21.75 19.94 -10.03
CA ARG A 247 20.54 20.07 -10.86
C ARG A 247 19.48 20.91 -10.18
N THR A 248 18.52 21.39 -10.95
CA THR A 248 17.22 21.87 -10.47
C THR A 248 16.15 21.09 -11.21
N LEU A 249 15.31 20.39 -10.45
CA LEU A 249 14.31 19.48 -10.99
C LEU A 249 12.95 20.17 -11.04
N ALA A 250 12.78 21.09 -12.00
CA ALA A 250 11.49 21.74 -12.32
C ALA A 250 10.64 20.88 -13.28
N HIS A 251 9.32 21.08 -13.26
CA HIS A 251 8.31 20.39 -14.07
C HIS A 251 8.44 18.86 -14.06
N ALA A 252 8.80 18.29 -12.91
CA ALA A 252 9.21 16.90 -12.78
C ALA A 252 8.47 16.16 -11.67
N ALA A 253 8.16 14.89 -11.89
CA ALA A 253 7.90 13.95 -10.80
C ALA A 253 9.23 13.26 -10.43
N VAL A 254 9.73 13.53 -9.23
CA VAL A 254 11.03 13.07 -8.76
C VAL A 254 10.82 12.04 -7.66
N ILE A 255 11.43 10.86 -7.77
CA ILE A 255 11.33 9.79 -6.79
C ILE A 255 12.72 9.40 -6.30
N LEU A 256 12.93 9.39 -4.99
CA LEU A 256 14.08 8.77 -4.35
C LEU A 256 13.65 7.49 -3.64
N ASP A 257 14.06 6.35 -4.17
CA ASP A 257 13.81 5.04 -3.59
C ASP A 257 14.96 4.55 -2.71
N GLU A 258 14.67 3.64 -1.78
CA GLU A 258 15.58 3.18 -0.73
C GLU A 258 16.31 4.31 0.01
N ALA A 259 15.57 5.36 0.33
CA ALA A 259 16.13 6.57 0.91
C ALA A 259 16.82 6.34 2.27
N GLN A 260 16.52 5.24 2.96
CA GLN A 260 17.18 4.88 4.22
C GLN A 260 18.69 4.71 4.06
N ASN A 261 19.13 4.40 2.84
CA ASN A 261 20.54 4.22 2.49
C ASN A 261 21.21 5.48 1.96
N THR A 262 20.63 6.65 2.25
CA THR A 262 21.30 7.94 2.03
C THR A 262 21.99 8.41 3.30
N THR A 263 23.07 9.15 3.15
CA THR A 263 23.66 9.96 4.23
C THR A 263 22.89 11.28 4.41
N PRO A 264 22.99 11.94 5.58
CA PRO A 264 22.50 13.30 5.80
C PRO A 264 22.79 14.29 4.67
N MET A 265 24.05 14.29 4.21
CA MET A 265 24.50 15.18 3.15
C MET A 265 23.84 14.87 1.82
N GLN A 266 23.69 13.58 1.47
CA GLN A 266 23.02 13.15 0.24
C GLN A 266 21.52 13.47 0.29
N MET A 267 20.85 13.22 1.41
CA MET A 267 19.45 13.55 1.59
C MET A 267 19.22 15.06 1.45
N LYS A 268 19.98 15.89 2.17
CA LYS A 268 19.91 17.36 2.04
C LYS A 268 20.21 17.81 0.61
N MET A 269 21.22 17.22 -0.03
CA MET A 269 21.56 17.52 -1.42
C MET A 269 20.38 17.26 -2.34
N PHE A 270 19.69 16.13 -2.18
CA PHE A 270 18.55 15.72 -3.00
C PHE A 270 17.30 16.55 -2.76
N LEU A 271 16.89 16.74 -1.51
CA LEU A 271 15.68 17.50 -1.16
C LEU A 271 15.74 18.95 -1.65
N THR A 272 16.95 19.54 -1.68
CA THR A 272 17.19 20.89 -2.21
C THR A 272 17.23 20.96 -3.74
N ARG A 273 16.93 19.87 -4.45
CA ARG A 273 16.79 19.85 -5.92
C ARG A 273 15.37 20.08 -6.41
N LEU A 274 14.37 20.07 -5.53
CA LEU A 274 12.98 20.32 -5.91
C LEU A 274 12.85 21.70 -6.58
N GLY A 275 12.40 21.72 -7.83
CA GLY A 275 12.13 22.94 -8.59
C GLY A 275 10.64 23.26 -8.67
N GLU A 276 10.30 24.33 -9.39
CA GLU A 276 8.91 24.75 -9.60
C GLU A 276 8.09 23.70 -10.36
N ASN A 277 6.78 23.64 -10.07
CA ASN A 277 5.83 22.72 -10.70
C ASN A 277 6.26 21.24 -10.66
N SER A 278 6.99 20.86 -9.61
CA SER A 278 7.47 19.51 -9.42
C SER A 278 6.84 18.85 -8.20
N ARG A 279 6.87 17.52 -8.20
CA ARG A 279 6.49 16.68 -7.06
C ARG A 279 7.71 15.86 -6.67
N MET A 280 8.00 15.75 -5.39
CA MET A 280 9.09 14.91 -4.87
C MET A 280 8.54 13.85 -3.92
N ILE A 281 8.88 12.60 -4.19
CA ILE A 281 8.44 11.46 -3.41
C ILE A 281 9.68 10.74 -2.90
N VAL A 282 9.76 10.53 -1.59
CA VAL A 282 10.87 9.84 -0.95
C VAL A 282 10.33 8.57 -0.31
N THR A 283 10.83 7.42 -0.75
CA THR A 283 10.42 6.10 -0.24
C THR A 283 11.58 5.41 0.46
N GLY A 284 11.30 4.76 1.59
CA GLY A 284 12.32 4.01 2.31
C GLY A 284 11.80 3.25 3.52
N ASP A 285 12.66 2.42 4.10
CA ASP A 285 12.40 1.65 5.30
C ASP A 285 13.51 1.89 6.34
N PRO A 286 13.25 2.67 7.41
CA PRO A 286 14.23 2.95 8.46
C PRO A 286 14.77 1.71 9.17
N THR A 287 14.12 0.55 9.03
CA THR A 287 14.57 -0.72 9.64
C THR A 287 15.58 -1.48 8.76
N GLN A 288 15.73 -1.11 7.49
CA GLN A 288 16.59 -1.78 6.50
C GLN A 288 17.75 -0.88 6.06
N ILE A 289 18.54 -0.38 7.02
CA ILE A 289 19.68 0.50 6.74
C ILE A 289 20.91 -0.36 6.42
N ASP A 290 21.36 -0.27 5.17
CA ASP A 290 22.53 -0.98 4.63
C ASP A 290 23.80 -0.09 4.61
N LEU A 291 23.77 1.04 5.32
CA LEU A 291 24.91 1.95 5.41
C LEU A 291 26.05 1.33 6.24
N PRO A 292 27.32 1.71 5.97
CA PRO A 292 28.45 1.28 6.79
C PRO A 292 28.21 1.58 8.28
N PRO A 293 28.71 0.71 9.19
CA PRO A 293 28.55 0.89 10.63
C PRO A 293 28.94 2.32 11.07
N ASN A 294 28.21 2.88 12.03
CA ASN A 294 28.35 4.24 12.54
C ASN A 294 27.99 5.38 11.57
N THR A 295 27.49 5.08 10.37
CA THR A 295 26.96 6.11 9.47
C THR A 295 25.50 6.39 9.81
N LYS A 296 25.15 7.66 10.06
CA LYS A 296 23.75 8.06 10.26
C LYS A 296 22.98 7.98 8.95
N SER A 297 21.73 7.53 9.01
CA SER A 297 20.81 7.59 7.87
C SER A 297 20.25 9.01 7.69
N GLY A 298 20.36 9.52 6.47
CA GLY A 298 19.78 10.79 6.05
C GLY A 298 18.26 10.78 6.05
N LEU A 299 17.62 9.63 5.77
CA LEU A 299 16.16 9.51 5.87
C LEU A 299 15.68 9.70 7.31
N VAL A 300 16.29 8.99 8.26
CA VAL A 300 15.91 9.08 9.68
C VAL A 300 16.07 10.51 10.19
N GLU A 301 17.16 11.17 9.80
CA GLU A 301 17.38 12.57 10.17
C GLU A 301 16.37 13.51 9.50
N ALA A 302 16.10 13.37 8.20
CA ALA A 302 15.14 14.20 7.49
C ALA A 302 13.74 14.08 8.07
N LEU A 303 13.29 12.87 8.42
CA LEU A 303 11.99 12.65 9.07
C LEU A 303 11.85 13.40 10.40
N ARG A 304 12.95 13.60 11.13
CA ARG A 304 12.97 14.37 12.38
C ARG A 304 13.04 15.87 12.13
N ILE A 305 13.86 16.32 11.17
CA ILE A 305 14.09 17.74 10.90
C ILE A 305 12.91 18.39 10.18
N LEU A 306 12.26 17.65 9.28
CA LEU A 306 11.19 18.16 8.42
C LEU A 306 9.80 17.96 9.02
N ASP A 307 9.72 17.47 10.27
CA ASP A 307 8.46 17.34 10.97
C ASP A 307 7.81 18.72 11.17
N GLY A 308 6.53 18.83 10.80
CA GLY A 308 5.78 20.08 10.86
C GLY A 308 6.06 21.11 9.75
N VAL A 309 6.93 20.81 8.78
CA VAL A 309 7.15 21.71 7.63
C VAL A 309 5.93 21.71 6.70
N PRO A 310 5.29 22.86 6.43
CA PRO A 310 4.14 22.94 5.53
C PRO A 310 4.47 22.42 4.13
N GLY A 311 3.55 21.67 3.52
CA GLY A 311 3.73 21.09 2.18
C GLY A 311 4.47 19.75 2.14
N ILE A 312 5.03 19.30 3.27
CA ILE A 312 5.66 17.99 3.41
C ILE A 312 4.72 17.06 4.19
N VAL A 313 4.39 15.91 3.62
CA VAL A 313 3.56 14.90 4.28
C VAL A 313 4.34 13.60 4.46
N THR A 314 4.30 13.03 5.66
CA THR A 314 4.85 11.70 5.94
C THR A 314 3.74 10.70 6.14
N VAL A 315 3.74 9.62 5.37
CA VAL A 315 2.85 8.48 5.53
C VAL A 315 3.66 7.27 5.97
N ARG A 316 3.25 6.66 7.09
CA ARG A 316 3.94 5.51 7.69
C ARG A 316 3.11 4.25 7.46
N PHE A 317 3.68 3.33 6.70
CA PHE A 317 3.17 1.99 6.51
C PHE A 317 3.64 1.07 7.64
N SER A 318 2.82 0.05 7.89
CA SER A 318 3.04 -1.01 8.87
C SER A 318 3.12 -2.37 8.18
N GLU A 319 3.44 -3.43 8.93
CA GLU A 319 3.39 -4.81 8.42
C GLU A 319 1.97 -5.21 7.95
N GLY A 320 0.91 -4.66 8.56
CA GLY A 320 -0.47 -4.91 8.15
C GLY A 320 -0.84 -4.38 6.75
N ASP A 321 -0.03 -3.47 6.22
CA ASP A 321 -0.19 -2.91 4.88
C ASP A 321 0.48 -3.75 3.79
N VAL A 322 1.26 -4.77 4.18
CA VAL A 322 1.97 -5.62 3.23
C VAL A 322 0.97 -6.43 2.42
N VAL A 323 1.02 -6.28 1.09
CA VAL A 323 0.18 -7.03 0.16
C VAL A 323 1.07 -7.95 -0.65
N ARG A 324 1.26 -9.17 -0.14
CA ARG A 324 2.05 -10.21 -0.80
C ARG A 324 1.16 -11.39 -1.17
N HIS A 325 1.66 -12.20 -2.09
CA HIS A 325 1.05 -13.50 -2.40
C HIS A 325 0.95 -14.35 -1.10
N PRO A 326 -0.16 -15.08 -0.86
CA PRO A 326 -0.35 -15.86 0.36
C PRO A 326 0.82 -16.79 0.69
N LEU A 327 1.36 -17.50 -0.31
CA LEU A 327 2.54 -18.35 -0.13
C LEU A 327 3.77 -17.58 0.37
N VAL A 328 4.02 -16.38 -0.14
CA VAL A 328 5.16 -15.57 0.30
C VAL A 328 4.96 -15.11 1.75
N ALA A 329 3.73 -14.79 2.14
CA ALA A 329 3.42 -14.46 3.53
C ALA A 329 3.69 -15.66 4.47
N GLU A 330 3.30 -16.87 4.07
CA GLU A 330 3.59 -18.09 4.85
C GLU A 330 5.08 -18.42 4.92
N ILE A 331 5.83 -18.22 3.84
CA ILE A 331 7.30 -18.35 3.84
C ILE A 331 7.93 -17.37 4.83
N VAL A 332 7.56 -16.08 4.77
CA VAL A 332 8.09 -15.07 5.70
C VAL A 332 7.80 -15.45 7.15
N LYS A 333 6.54 -15.84 7.46
CA LYS A 333 6.17 -16.30 8.81
C LYS A 333 6.99 -17.50 9.28
N ALA A 334 7.33 -18.43 8.39
CA ALA A 334 8.15 -19.59 8.73
C ALA A 334 9.58 -19.18 9.11
N TYR A 335 10.21 -18.29 8.34
CA TYR A 335 11.53 -17.75 8.63
C TYR A 335 11.54 -16.88 9.90
N ASP A 336 10.51 -16.06 10.12
CA ASP A 336 10.40 -15.25 11.34
C ASP A 336 10.26 -16.11 12.59
N ARG A 337 9.55 -17.24 12.50
CA ARG A 337 9.43 -18.21 13.60
C ARG A 337 10.78 -18.83 13.94
N ASP A 338 11.54 -19.25 12.94
CA ASP A 338 12.88 -19.81 13.13
C ASP A 338 13.86 -18.76 13.70
N GLY A 339 13.86 -17.55 13.15
CA GLY A 339 14.67 -16.44 13.64
C GLY A 339 14.33 -15.97 15.05
N LYS A 340 13.11 -16.23 15.55
CA LYS A 340 12.72 -16.00 16.96
C LYS A 340 13.20 -17.14 17.87
N LEU A 341 13.08 -18.39 17.42
CA LEU A 341 13.61 -19.58 18.10
C LEU A 341 15.14 -19.50 18.27
N ALA A 342 15.86 -19.12 17.21
CA ALA A 342 17.31 -18.95 17.23
C ALA A 342 17.79 -17.81 18.16
N ARG A 343 16.93 -16.83 18.46
CA ARG A 343 17.21 -15.71 19.37
C ARG A 343 16.83 -15.98 20.84
N GLY A 344 16.37 -17.19 21.17
CA GLY A 344 16.06 -17.57 22.56
C GLY A 344 14.86 -16.84 23.17
N LEU A 345 14.00 -16.21 22.35
CA LEU A 345 12.72 -15.66 22.80
C LEU A 345 11.67 -16.77 22.72
N GLY A 346 11.80 -17.73 23.64
CA GLY A 346 10.81 -18.78 23.86
C GLY A 346 9.50 -18.17 24.33
N ALA A 347 8.41 -18.61 23.72
CA ALA A 347 7.05 -18.29 24.11
C ALA A 347 6.82 -18.56 25.60
N GLU A 348 6.48 -17.52 26.36
CA GLU A 348 5.74 -17.72 27.61
C GLU A 348 4.28 -18.03 27.27
N SER A 349 3.74 -18.93 28.09
CA SER A 349 2.63 -19.86 27.84
C SER A 349 1.24 -19.24 27.78
#